data_AF-A0A6J0B3Z7-F1
#
_entry.id   AF-A0A6J0B3Z7-F1
#
_cell.length_a   1.000
_cell.length_b   1.000
_cell.length_c   1.000
_cell.angle_alpha   90.00
_cell.angle_beta   90.00
_cell.angle_gamma   90.00
#
_symmetry.space_group_name_H-M   'P 1'
#
loop_
_entity.id
_entity.type
_entity.pdbx_description
1 polymer ?
#
loop_
_entity_poly.entity_id
_entity_poly.type
_entity_poly.pdbx_seq_one_letter_code
_entity_poly.pdbx_strand_id
1 'polypeptide(L)'
;MLRSPDFYRISKNFLSCWLESGIFNLGVWPKKIHATAERSNEYEAQEQTVQTETQELHRSQDRDSQAMTKLHVPVMVDEVVRCLAPQKGQCFLDMTFGSGGHTKAILQKESDITLYALDRDPAAYAIAEQLSKFYPKQIRAILGQFSEAEALLIKAGVQPETLDGVLLDLGCSSMQLDAPERGFSLRKDGPLDMRMDGDRYPDMPTAADVVNALDQQALASILRTYGEEKHAKKIASAIVQARSIYPITRTQQLASIVAAELETPGSLRDTLGPSLHLFTAQSYTV
;
A
#
# COMPACT_ATOMS: atom_id res chain seq x y z
N MET A 1 22.67 26.52 20.95
CA MET A 1 21.49 26.60 21.83
C MET A 1 20.62 27.75 21.34
N LEU A 2 19.73 27.48 20.38
CA LEU A 2 18.70 28.42 19.92
C LEU A 2 17.44 27.60 19.68
N ARG A 3 16.44 27.83 20.54
CA ARG A 3 15.09 27.26 20.47
C ARG A 3 14.22 28.27 19.74
N SER A 4 13.51 27.85 18.70
CA SER A 4 12.40 28.62 18.11
C SER A 4 11.10 27.84 18.41
N PRO A 5 10.13 28.45 19.13
CA PRO A 5 8.86 27.81 19.43
C PRO A 5 7.72 28.55 18.74
N ASP A 6 7.36 28.14 17.52
CA ASP A 6 6.13 28.61 16.86
C ASP A 6 5.48 27.45 16.10
N PHE A 7 4.78 26.58 16.83
CA PHE A 7 3.91 25.56 16.22
C PHE A 7 2.75 25.21 17.16
N TYR A 8 1.89 26.17 17.47
CA TYR A 8 0.60 25.93 18.13
C TYR A 8 -0.43 27.00 17.75
N ARG A 9 -1.05 26.84 16.58
CA ARG A 9 -2.43 27.26 16.27
C ARG A 9 -2.70 26.96 14.81
N ILE A 10 -3.61 26.04 14.53
CA ILE A 10 -4.67 26.05 13.49
C ILE A 10 -5.17 24.60 13.38
N SER A 11 -6.24 24.27 14.09
CA SER A 11 -7.16 23.18 13.76
C SER A 11 -8.40 23.22 14.66
N LYS A 12 -9.13 24.34 14.59
CA LYS A 12 -10.54 24.39 14.99
C LYS A 12 -11.26 25.21 13.93
N ASN A 13 -11.83 24.54 12.92
CA ASN A 13 -12.98 24.95 12.12
C ASN A 13 -13.13 24.09 10.84
N PHE A 14 -13.18 22.75 10.96
CA PHE A 14 -13.49 21.86 9.83
C PHE A 14 -14.34 20.66 10.25
N LEU A 15 -15.35 20.89 11.11
CA LEU A 15 -16.19 19.80 11.66
C LEU A 15 -17.70 20.11 11.68
N SER A 16 -18.21 20.88 10.72
CA SER A 16 -19.67 21.05 10.60
C SER A 16 -20.10 21.23 9.14
N CYS A 17 -20.23 20.12 8.41
CA CYS A 17 -21.09 20.06 7.22
C CYS A 17 -21.27 18.63 6.68
N TRP A 18 -21.61 17.64 7.50
CA TRP A 18 -22.01 16.31 6.99
C TRP A 18 -23.00 15.66 7.94
N LEU A 19 -24.26 16.07 7.84
CA LEU A 19 -25.42 15.38 8.40
C LEU A 19 -26.66 15.95 7.75
N GLU A 20 -26.95 15.55 6.50
CA GLU A 20 -28.32 15.51 5.99
C GLU A 20 -28.39 14.80 4.64
N SER A 21 -29.37 13.90 4.53
CA SER A 21 -29.84 13.18 3.32
C SER A 21 -29.01 11.95 2.93
N GLY A 22 -29.54 10.73 2.84
CA GLY A 22 -30.92 10.27 2.78
C GLY A 22 -30.91 8.90 2.07
N ILE A 23 -31.66 7.96 2.61
CA ILE A 23 -31.78 6.54 2.23
C ILE A 23 -32.23 6.35 0.77
N PHE A 24 -31.66 5.38 0.04
CA PHE A 24 -32.40 4.66 -1.01
C PHE A 24 -32.00 3.18 -1.09
N ASN A 25 -33.04 2.35 -1.23
CA ASN A 25 -33.08 0.90 -1.12
C ASN A 25 -33.69 0.35 -2.42
N LEU A 26 -33.01 -0.55 -3.14
CA LEU A 26 -33.51 -1.34 -4.27
C LEU A 26 -32.60 -2.58 -4.35
N GLY A 27 -33.04 -3.83 -4.42
CA GLY A 27 -34.29 -4.39 -4.92
C GLY A 27 -33.97 -5.44 -5.98
N VAL A 28 -34.01 -6.71 -5.58
CA VAL A 28 -33.67 -7.96 -6.31
C VAL A 28 -34.38 -8.15 -7.66
N TRP A 29 -33.69 -8.64 -8.70
CA TRP A 29 -34.30 -9.29 -9.88
C TRP A 29 -33.54 -10.60 -10.31
N PRO A 30 -34.22 -11.58 -10.96
CA PRO A 30 -33.88 -13.01 -10.87
C PRO A 30 -33.38 -13.71 -12.18
N LYS A 31 -32.95 -14.96 -11.98
CA LYS A 31 -32.41 -16.02 -12.87
C LYS A 31 -33.16 -16.33 -14.19
N LYS A 32 -32.40 -16.84 -15.19
CA LYS A 32 -32.67 -18.04 -16.06
C LYS A 32 -31.47 -18.25 -17.01
N ILE A 33 -30.60 -19.25 -16.84
CA ILE A 33 -30.59 -20.64 -17.35
C ILE A 33 -31.08 -20.80 -18.81
N HIS A 34 -30.19 -21.24 -19.71
CA HIS A 34 -30.43 -22.36 -20.62
C HIS A 34 -29.11 -23.07 -20.95
N ALA A 35 -29.10 -24.39 -20.69
CA ALA A 35 -28.12 -25.36 -21.15
C ALA A 35 -28.73 -26.16 -22.29
N THR A 36 -27.91 -26.61 -23.24
CA THR A 36 -28.21 -27.75 -24.11
C THR A 36 -26.89 -28.27 -24.68
N ALA A 37 -26.69 -29.57 -24.55
CA ALA A 37 -25.59 -30.36 -25.07
C ALA A 37 -26.19 -31.46 -25.94
N GLU A 38 -25.51 -31.81 -27.04
CA GLU A 38 -25.47 -33.11 -27.76
C GLU A 38 -24.68 -32.86 -29.08
N ARG A 39 -23.48 -33.41 -29.31
CA ARG A 39 -22.95 -34.77 -29.57
C ARG A 39 -22.85 -35.13 -31.07
N SER A 40 -21.76 -35.86 -31.40
CA SER A 40 -21.40 -36.56 -32.66
C SER A 40 -20.53 -35.71 -33.62
N ASN A 41 -19.37 -36.13 -34.16
CA ASN A 41 -18.79 -37.44 -34.38
C ASN A 41 -17.24 -37.39 -34.45
N GLU A 42 -16.66 -38.56 -34.20
CA GLU A 42 -15.26 -38.99 -34.37
C GLU A 42 -14.76 -38.83 -35.81
N TYR A 43 -13.50 -38.44 -36.01
CA TYR A 43 -12.58 -39.02 -37.01
C TYR A 43 -11.14 -38.56 -36.71
N GLU A 44 -10.23 -39.54 -36.79
CA GLU A 44 -8.77 -39.42 -37.00
C GLU A 44 -7.87 -39.06 -35.81
N ALA A 45 -7.55 -40.12 -35.06
CA ALA A 45 -6.27 -40.27 -34.39
C ALA A 45 -5.19 -40.64 -35.43
N GLN A 46 -4.16 -39.80 -35.58
CA GLN A 46 -2.74 -40.15 -35.75
C GLN A 46 -1.96 -38.95 -36.29
N GLU A 47 -1.77 -37.90 -35.48
CA GLU A 47 -0.70 -36.90 -35.68
C GLU A 47 -0.57 -35.94 -34.46
N GLN A 48 -0.57 -36.45 -33.23
CA GLN A 48 -0.49 -35.59 -32.04
C GLN A 48 0.37 -36.21 -30.93
N THR A 49 1.68 -36.26 -31.14
CA THR A 49 2.66 -36.47 -30.06
C THR A 49 3.83 -35.48 -30.10
N VAL A 50 3.78 -34.45 -30.95
CA VAL A 50 4.80 -33.38 -31.00
C VAL A 50 4.19 -31.98 -30.80
N GLN A 51 2.87 -31.85 -30.64
CA GLN A 51 2.19 -30.56 -30.40
C GLN A 51 1.70 -30.34 -28.96
N THR A 52 1.75 -31.35 -28.10
CA THR A 52 1.21 -31.28 -26.73
C THR A 52 2.15 -30.54 -25.75
N GLU A 53 3.46 -30.58 -25.97
CA GLU A 53 4.42 -29.87 -25.11
C GLU A 53 4.44 -28.36 -25.38
N THR A 54 4.21 -27.91 -26.61
CA THR A 54 4.21 -26.48 -26.95
C THR A 54 2.91 -25.77 -26.52
N GLN A 55 1.78 -26.48 -26.46
CA GLN A 55 0.50 -25.92 -25.99
C GLN A 55 0.39 -25.86 -24.45
N GLU A 56 1.03 -26.76 -23.71
CA GLU A 56 1.07 -26.67 -22.23
C GLU A 56 2.03 -25.58 -21.73
N LEU A 57 3.10 -25.29 -22.46
CA LEU A 57 4.02 -24.18 -22.17
C LEU A 57 3.42 -22.79 -22.44
N HIS A 58 2.58 -22.66 -23.47
CA HIS A 58 1.89 -21.38 -23.74
C HIS A 58 0.71 -21.13 -22.79
N ARG A 59 0.02 -22.20 -22.36
CA ARG A 59 -1.15 -22.12 -21.45
C ARG A 59 -0.77 -21.93 -19.98
N SER A 60 0.47 -22.22 -19.60
CA SER A 60 1.03 -21.89 -18.28
C SER A 60 1.46 -20.42 -18.20
N GLN A 61 2.10 -19.90 -19.25
CA GLN A 61 2.49 -18.49 -19.34
C GLN A 61 1.29 -17.53 -19.37
N ASP A 62 0.21 -17.88 -20.07
CA ASP A 62 -1.03 -17.08 -20.08
C ASP A 62 -1.77 -17.13 -18.74
N ARG A 63 -1.68 -18.22 -17.97
CA ARG A 63 -2.29 -18.30 -16.64
C ARG A 63 -1.54 -17.49 -15.60
N ASP A 64 -0.21 -17.43 -15.69
CA ASP A 64 0.61 -16.59 -14.81
C ASP A 64 0.46 -15.09 -15.16
N SER A 65 0.29 -14.74 -16.43
CA SER A 65 -0.07 -13.36 -16.85
C SER A 65 -1.53 -12.98 -16.54
N GLN A 66 -2.47 -13.93 -16.58
CA GLN A 66 -3.87 -13.70 -16.15
C GLN A 66 -4.01 -13.61 -14.62
N ALA A 67 -3.12 -14.23 -13.84
CA ALA A 67 -3.08 -14.09 -12.39
C ALA A 67 -2.52 -12.73 -11.93
N MET A 68 -1.68 -12.08 -12.75
CA MET A 68 -1.12 -10.74 -12.50
C MET A 68 -2.11 -9.58 -12.66
N THR A 69 -3.33 -9.85 -13.14
CA THR A 69 -4.39 -8.84 -13.36
C THR A 69 -5.61 -9.07 -12.47
N LYS A 70 -5.41 -9.47 -11.22
CA LYS A 70 -6.29 -8.91 -10.18
C LYS A 70 -6.00 -7.42 -10.12
N LEU A 71 -6.68 -6.65 -10.96
CA LEU A 71 -6.70 -5.19 -10.91
C LEU A 71 -7.06 -4.84 -9.47
N HIS A 72 -6.06 -4.40 -8.71
CA HIS A 72 -6.27 -3.89 -7.36
C HIS A 72 -7.19 -2.68 -7.51
N VAL A 73 -8.45 -2.84 -7.07
CA VAL A 73 -9.40 -1.74 -7.02
C VAL A 73 -9.01 -0.88 -5.82
N PRO A 74 -8.73 0.42 -6.02
CA PRO A 74 -8.36 1.30 -4.92
C PRO A 74 -9.48 1.40 -3.89
N VAL A 75 -9.11 1.58 -2.63
CA VAL A 75 -10.06 1.68 -1.52
C VAL A 75 -10.88 2.95 -1.70
N MET A 76 -12.22 2.84 -1.63
CA MET A 76 -13.12 4.00 -1.72
C MET A 76 -12.92 4.86 -2.99
N VAL A 77 -12.60 4.23 -4.12
CA VAL A 77 -12.30 4.94 -5.38
C VAL A 77 -13.44 5.84 -5.84
N ASP A 78 -14.69 5.39 -5.72
CA ASP A 78 -15.87 6.16 -6.13
C ASP A 78 -16.12 7.35 -5.21
N GLU A 79 -15.92 7.18 -3.90
CA GLU A 79 -16.00 8.25 -2.91
C GLU A 79 -14.95 9.32 -3.17
N VAL A 80 -13.69 8.91 -3.38
CA VAL A 80 -12.58 9.84 -3.65
C VAL A 80 -12.86 10.67 -4.89
N VAL A 81 -13.27 10.01 -5.98
CA VAL A 81 -13.59 10.69 -7.23
C VAL A 81 -14.77 11.64 -7.08
N ARG A 82 -15.82 11.23 -6.34
CA ARG A 82 -16.99 12.08 -6.07
C ARG A 82 -16.64 13.28 -5.19
N CYS A 83 -15.77 13.12 -4.20
CA CYS A 83 -15.34 14.19 -3.31
C CYS A 83 -14.44 15.20 -4.02
N LEU A 84 -13.51 14.74 -4.88
CA LEU A 84 -12.66 15.62 -5.67
C LEU A 84 -13.42 16.31 -6.81
N ALA A 85 -14.45 15.66 -7.35
CA ALA A 85 -15.34 16.20 -8.39
C ALA A 85 -14.58 16.92 -9.53
N PRO A 86 -13.60 16.26 -10.19
CA PRO A 86 -12.66 16.92 -11.08
C PRO A 86 -13.37 17.66 -12.22
N GLN A 87 -12.98 18.92 -12.42
CA GLN A 87 -13.46 19.81 -13.47
C GLN A 87 -12.33 20.20 -14.41
N LYS A 88 -12.70 20.64 -15.61
CA LYS A 88 -11.78 21.15 -16.62
C LYS A 88 -10.85 22.24 -16.06
N GLY A 89 -9.58 22.12 -16.35
CA GLY A 89 -8.51 23.06 -16.00
C GLY A 89 -7.95 22.90 -14.59
N GLN A 90 -8.46 21.96 -13.79
CA GLN A 90 -8.04 21.81 -12.40
C GLN A 90 -6.70 21.07 -12.25
N CYS A 91 -6.07 21.32 -11.11
CA CYS A 91 -4.78 20.79 -10.73
C CYS A 91 -4.87 19.99 -9.41
N PHE A 92 -4.40 18.75 -9.43
CA PHE A 92 -4.48 17.83 -8.30
C PHE A 92 -3.10 17.34 -7.87
N LEU A 93 -2.98 16.96 -6.61
CA LEU A 93 -1.83 16.26 -6.05
C LEU A 93 -2.28 14.91 -5.48
N ASP A 94 -1.73 13.82 -5.97
CA ASP A 94 -1.79 12.50 -5.33
C ASP A 94 -0.49 12.32 -4.56
N MET A 95 -0.54 12.42 -3.22
CA MET A 95 0.63 12.38 -2.34
C MET A 95 1.13 10.96 -2.03
N THR A 96 0.37 9.96 -2.45
CA THR A 96 0.58 8.53 -2.16
C THR A 96 0.22 7.73 -3.41
N PHE A 97 0.85 8.07 -4.53
CA PHE A 97 0.47 7.56 -5.84
C PHE A 97 0.40 6.02 -5.89
N GLY A 98 1.35 5.33 -5.27
CA GLY A 98 1.42 3.88 -5.24
C GLY A 98 1.38 3.27 -6.64
N SER A 99 0.32 2.50 -6.94
CA SER A 99 0.11 1.88 -8.27
C SER A 99 -0.69 2.76 -9.25
N GLY A 100 -1.07 3.96 -8.83
CA GLY A 100 -1.78 4.96 -9.61
C GLY A 100 -3.27 4.67 -9.81
N GLY A 101 -3.87 3.81 -9.00
CA GLY A 101 -5.28 3.44 -9.18
C GLY A 101 -6.25 4.61 -8.99
N HIS A 102 -6.09 5.40 -7.92
CA HIS A 102 -6.88 6.62 -7.72
C HIS A 102 -6.59 7.67 -8.80
N THR A 103 -5.31 7.95 -9.06
CA THR A 103 -4.89 8.83 -10.16
C THR A 103 -5.55 8.46 -11.50
N LYS A 104 -5.55 7.18 -11.89
CA LYS A 104 -6.22 6.72 -13.12
C LYS A 104 -7.72 6.94 -13.10
N ALA A 105 -8.38 6.68 -11.97
CA ALA A 105 -9.82 6.91 -11.83
C ALA A 105 -10.19 8.39 -11.94
N ILE A 106 -9.35 9.30 -11.42
CA ILE A 106 -9.52 10.75 -11.55
C ILE A 106 -9.35 11.18 -13.02
N LEU A 107 -8.29 10.73 -13.70
CA LEU A 107 -8.04 11.00 -15.13
C LEU A 107 -9.15 10.47 -16.05
N GLN A 108 -9.84 9.40 -15.66
CA GLN A 108 -10.97 8.85 -16.41
C GLN A 108 -12.22 9.73 -16.36
N LYS A 109 -12.33 10.62 -15.37
CA LYS A 109 -13.49 11.50 -15.22
C LYS A 109 -13.34 12.83 -15.94
N GLU A 110 -12.14 13.38 -15.95
CA GLU A 110 -11.82 14.59 -16.70
C GLU A 110 -10.43 14.48 -17.32
N SER A 111 -10.35 14.81 -18.61
CA SER A 111 -9.14 14.66 -19.43
C SER A 111 -8.27 15.91 -19.47
N ASP A 112 -8.86 17.07 -19.17
CA ASP A 112 -8.20 18.37 -19.12
C ASP A 112 -7.94 18.78 -17.67
N ILE A 113 -7.14 17.98 -16.98
CA ILE A 113 -6.63 18.25 -15.63
C ILE A 113 -5.13 18.02 -15.60
N THR A 114 -4.46 18.62 -14.63
CA THR A 114 -3.08 18.27 -14.28
C THR A 114 -3.07 17.54 -12.95
N LEU A 115 -2.28 16.47 -12.83
CA LEU A 115 -2.11 15.70 -11.61
C LEU A 115 -0.63 15.43 -11.36
N TYR A 116 -0.19 15.86 -10.18
CA TYR A 116 1.14 15.59 -9.63
C TYR A 116 1.08 14.28 -8.86
N ALA A 117 1.77 13.26 -9.36
CA ALA A 117 1.85 11.93 -8.77
C ALA A 117 3.13 11.84 -7.94
N LEU A 118 2.99 11.99 -6.62
CA LEU A 118 4.08 11.96 -5.66
C LEU A 118 4.09 10.62 -4.93
N ASP A 119 5.28 10.01 -4.86
CA ASP A 119 5.53 8.88 -3.97
C ASP A 119 7.00 8.86 -3.53
N ARG A 120 7.25 8.32 -2.34
CA ARG A 120 8.61 8.13 -1.82
C ARG A 120 9.26 6.85 -2.38
N ASP A 121 8.44 5.87 -2.75
CA ASP A 121 8.90 4.59 -3.28
C ASP A 121 9.37 4.72 -4.75
N PRO A 122 10.64 4.39 -5.07
CA PRO A 122 11.14 4.36 -6.45
C PRO A 122 10.29 3.54 -7.42
N ALA A 123 9.70 2.45 -6.96
CA ALA A 123 8.89 1.58 -7.80
C ALA A 123 7.57 2.27 -8.20
N ALA A 124 6.93 2.96 -7.24
CA ALA A 124 5.74 3.76 -7.50
C ALA A 124 6.06 4.94 -8.43
N TYR A 125 7.18 5.64 -8.19
CA TYR A 125 7.65 6.70 -9.07
C TYR A 125 7.90 6.21 -10.50
N ALA A 126 8.55 5.05 -10.69
CA ALA A 126 8.76 4.48 -12.02
C ALA A 126 7.42 4.20 -12.74
N ILE A 127 6.40 3.75 -12.01
CA ILE A 127 5.04 3.58 -12.56
C ILE A 127 4.43 4.93 -12.94
N ALA A 128 4.59 5.96 -12.11
CA ALA A 128 4.14 7.32 -12.41
C ALA A 128 4.85 7.90 -13.65
N GLU A 129 6.15 7.65 -13.80
CA GLU A 129 6.91 8.04 -15.00
C GLU A 129 6.38 7.36 -16.25
N GLN A 130 6.11 6.05 -16.21
CA GLN A 130 5.49 5.37 -17.35
C GLN A 130 4.10 5.95 -17.64
N LEU A 131 3.29 6.19 -16.61
CA LEU A 131 1.96 6.80 -16.78
C LEU A 131 2.05 8.19 -17.41
N SER A 132 3.06 8.99 -17.04
CA SER A 132 3.31 10.31 -17.62
C SER A 132 3.61 10.28 -19.12
N LYS A 133 4.17 9.18 -19.64
CA LYS A 133 4.39 9.03 -21.08
C LYS A 133 3.08 8.81 -21.84
N PHE A 134 2.10 8.15 -21.21
CA PHE A 134 0.76 7.97 -21.76
C PHE A 134 -0.10 9.24 -21.61
N TYR A 135 0.16 10.05 -20.59
CA TYR A 135 -0.56 11.29 -20.27
C TYR A 135 0.39 12.49 -20.15
N PRO A 136 1.11 12.88 -21.22
CA PRO A 136 2.22 13.84 -21.15
C PRO A 136 1.80 15.26 -20.79
N LYS A 137 0.50 15.59 -20.92
CA LYS A 137 -0.05 16.89 -20.53
C LYS A 137 -0.63 16.86 -19.12
N GLN A 138 -1.13 15.72 -18.68
CA GLN A 138 -1.87 15.59 -17.43
C GLN A 138 -0.98 15.16 -16.27
N ILE A 139 -0.05 14.22 -16.45
CA ILE A 139 0.69 13.62 -15.34
C ILE A 139 2.10 14.20 -15.20
N ARG A 140 2.45 14.51 -13.95
CA ARG A 140 3.80 14.92 -13.52
C ARG A 140 4.23 14.01 -12.37
N ALA A 141 5.18 13.12 -12.63
CA ALA A 141 5.74 12.24 -11.59
C ALA A 141 6.73 13.01 -10.71
N ILE A 142 6.65 12.82 -9.39
CA ILE A 142 7.57 13.39 -8.41
C ILE A 142 8.02 12.26 -7.47
N LEU A 143 9.34 12.13 -7.30
CA LEU A 143 9.92 11.21 -6.32
C LEU A 143 10.27 11.99 -5.04
N GLY A 144 9.68 11.63 -3.91
CA GLY A 144 9.96 12.28 -2.63
C GLY A 144 8.92 11.97 -1.55
N GLN A 145 9.20 12.39 -0.33
CA GLN A 145 8.26 12.19 0.77
C GLN A 145 7.12 13.20 0.68
N PHE A 146 5.90 12.82 1.08
CA PHE A 146 4.78 13.76 1.11
C PHE A 146 5.01 14.93 2.09
N SER A 147 5.86 14.75 3.11
CA SER A 147 6.32 15.82 4.01
C SER A 147 7.13 16.90 3.29
N GLU A 148 7.69 16.59 2.12
CA GLU A 148 8.50 17.49 1.29
C GLU A 148 7.70 18.05 0.10
N ALA A 149 6.39 17.74 0.01
CA ALA A 149 5.58 18.00 -1.17
C ALA A 149 5.59 19.47 -1.61
N GLU A 150 5.49 20.41 -0.68
CA GLU A 150 5.51 21.84 -0.99
C GLU A 150 6.81 22.24 -1.71
N ALA A 151 7.97 21.85 -1.15
CA ALA A 151 9.27 22.16 -1.74
C ALA A 151 9.45 21.49 -3.11
N LEU A 152 8.97 20.25 -3.26
CA LEU A 152 9.03 19.50 -4.50
C LEU A 152 8.13 20.10 -5.59
N LEU A 153 6.94 20.55 -5.24
CA LEU A 153 6.00 21.22 -6.15
C LEU A 153 6.52 22.57 -6.62
N ILE A 154 7.06 23.38 -5.71
CA ILE A 154 7.71 24.65 -6.07
C ILE A 154 8.86 24.41 -7.04
N LYS A 155 9.70 23.39 -6.77
CA LYS A 155 10.79 22.99 -7.67
C LYS A 155 10.28 22.52 -9.04
N ALA A 156 9.10 21.90 -9.08
CA ALA A 156 8.43 21.50 -10.31
C ALA A 156 7.70 22.67 -11.04
N GLY A 157 7.80 23.90 -10.52
CA GLY A 157 7.23 25.11 -11.11
C GLY A 157 5.77 25.39 -10.74
N VAL A 158 5.20 24.61 -9.81
CA VAL A 158 3.84 24.82 -9.30
C VAL A 158 3.81 26.07 -8.45
N GLN A 159 2.87 26.97 -8.76
CA GLN A 159 2.69 28.18 -7.96
C GLN A 159 1.90 27.86 -6.69
N PRO A 160 2.18 28.52 -5.55
CA PRO A 160 1.35 28.40 -4.36
C PRO A 160 -0.13 28.68 -4.67
N GLU A 161 -1.03 28.05 -3.91
CA GLU A 161 -2.48 28.25 -4.01
C GLU A 161 -3.10 27.86 -5.38
N THR A 162 -2.42 27.03 -6.17
CA THR A 162 -2.93 26.55 -7.48
C THR A 162 -3.45 25.12 -7.50
N LEU A 163 -3.37 24.39 -6.37
CA LEU A 163 -3.95 23.05 -6.27
C LEU A 163 -5.44 23.16 -5.94
N ASP A 164 -6.27 22.50 -6.74
CA ASP A 164 -7.71 22.36 -6.55
C ASP A 164 -8.08 21.18 -5.64
N GLY A 165 -7.19 20.21 -5.49
CA GLY A 165 -7.41 19.07 -4.61
C GLY A 165 -6.15 18.26 -4.31
N VAL A 166 -6.16 17.63 -3.14
CA VAL A 166 -5.07 16.78 -2.66
C VAL A 166 -5.65 15.45 -2.19
N LEU A 167 -5.04 14.36 -2.63
CA LEU A 167 -5.36 13.00 -2.22
C LEU A 167 -4.22 12.44 -1.37
N LEU A 168 -4.59 11.79 -0.27
CA LEU A 168 -3.69 11.04 0.59
C LEU A 168 -4.38 9.74 1.01
N ASP A 169 -3.88 8.61 0.50
CA ASP A 169 -4.26 7.25 0.84
C ASP A 169 -3.14 6.64 1.71
N LEU A 170 -3.32 6.74 3.03
CA LEU A 170 -2.29 6.36 3.99
C LEU A 170 -2.25 4.84 4.18
N GLY A 171 -1.09 4.25 3.88
CA GLY A 171 -0.84 2.84 4.14
C GLY A 171 0.31 2.30 3.30
N CYS A 172 0.55 1.00 3.44
CA CYS A 172 1.43 0.29 2.50
C CYS A 172 0.65 -0.03 1.23
N SER A 173 1.29 0.13 0.08
CA SER A 173 0.72 -0.26 -1.20
C SER A 173 0.76 -1.79 -1.38
N SER A 174 -0.11 -2.33 -2.24
CA SER A 174 -0.10 -3.76 -2.58
C SER A 174 1.25 -4.22 -3.11
N MET A 175 1.91 -3.41 -3.94
CA MET A 175 3.25 -3.74 -4.45
C MET A 175 4.30 -3.90 -3.35
N GLN A 176 4.17 -3.19 -2.22
CA GLN A 176 5.07 -3.35 -1.07
C GLN A 176 4.74 -4.62 -0.27
N LEU A 177 3.46 -4.97 -0.13
CA LEU A 177 3.01 -6.15 0.60
C LEU A 177 3.24 -7.46 -0.16
N ASP A 178 3.18 -7.42 -1.49
CA ASP A 178 3.30 -8.58 -2.38
C ASP A 178 4.76 -9.00 -2.63
N ALA A 179 5.70 -8.06 -2.45
CA ALA A 179 7.14 -8.18 -2.61
C ALA A 179 7.83 -8.54 -1.27
N PRO A 180 8.14 -9.84 -1.00
CA PRO A 180 8.66 -10.26 0.30
C PRO A 180 9.98 -9.61 0.67
N GLU A 181 10.83 -9.33 -0.32
CA GLU A 181 12.13 -8.67 -0.17
C GLU A 181 12.03 -7.29 0.49
N ARG A 182 10.86 -6.64 0.43
CA ARG A 182 10.61 -5.34 1.07
C ARG A 182 10.33 -5.45 2.58
N GLY A 183 10.04 -6.64 3.08
CA GLY A 183 9.83 -6.89 4.51
C GLY A 183 8.47 -6.47 5.07
N PHE A 184 7.52 -6.00 4.24
CA PHE A 184 6.17 -5.64 4.70
C PHE A 184 5.17 -6.81 4.67
N SER A 185 5.52 -7.92 4.02
CA SER A 185 4.58 -9.02 3.82
C SER A 185 4.20 -9.69 5.14
N LEU A 186 2.90 -9.85 5.38
CA LEU A 186 2.37 -10.57 6.55
C LEU A 186 2.40 -12.09 6.39
N ARG A 187 2.62 -12.58 5.16
CA ARG A 187 2.47 -14.01 4.81
C ARG A 187 3.77 -14.64 4.33
N LYS A 188 4.54 -13.91 3.52
CA LYS A 188 5.77 -14.41 2.91
C LYS A 188 6.96 -13.94 3.74
N ASP A 189 7.94 -14.81 3.97
CA ASP A 189 9.17 -14.38 4.64
C ASP A 189 10.03 -13.50 3.75
N GLY A 190 10.69 -12.52 4.35
CA GLY A 190 11.72 -11.73 3.72
C GLY A 190 12.67 -11.07 4.73
N PRO A 191 13.64 -10.30 4.23
CA PRO A 191 14.46 -9.43 5.07
C PRO A 191 13.58 -8.48 5.88
N LEU A 192 13.96 -8.23 7.13
CA LEU A 192 13.27 -7.28 7.99
C LEU A 192 13.70 -5.83 7.63
N ASP A 193 13.26 -5.34 6.46
CA ASP A 193 13.61 -4.00 5.96
C ASP A 193 12.55 -2.95 6.35
N MET A 194 11.35 -3.03 5.75
CA MET A 194 10.21 -2.13 5.98
C MET A 194 10.44 -0.64 5.61
N ARG A 195 11.49 -0.29 4.84
CA ARG A 195 11.63 1.06 4.29
C ARG A 195 10.82 1.22 3.00
N MET A 196 9.95 2.23 2.96
CA MET A 196 9.18 2.57 1.75
C MET A 196 10.05 3.16 0.64
N ASP A 197 11.11 3.90 0.99
CA ASP A 197 12.06 4.48 0.03
C ASP A 197 13.01 3.44 -0.61
N GLY A 198 12.96 2.17 -0.17
CA GLY A 198 13.96 1.18 -0.54
C GLY A 198 15.38 1.65 -0.18
N ASP A 199 16.33 1.46 -1.10
CA ASP A 199 17.75 1.81 -0.89
C ASP A 199 18.11 3.24 -1.27
N ARG A 200 17.13 4.15 -1.45
CA ARG A 200 17.43 5.58 -1.73
C ARG A 200 18.25 6.24 -0.62
N TYR A 201 18.08 5.78 0.61
CA TYR A 201 18.77 6.29 1.79
C TYR A 201 19.44 5.12 2.52
N PRO A 202 20.61 4.66 2.06
CA PRO A 202 21.25 3.45 2.60
C PRO A 202 21.67 3.60 4.06
N ASP A 203 21.90 4.84 4.52
CA ASP A 203 22.25 5.13 5.92
C ASP A 203 21.01 5.16 6.86
N MET A 204 19.79 5.09 6.30
CA MET A 204 18.58 5.02 7.12
C MET A 204 18.41 3.61 7.69
N PRO A 205 18.09 3.50 9.00
CA PRO A 205 17.94 2.21 9.64
C PRO A 205 16.82 1.39 9.00
N THR A 206 17.06 0.10 8.85
CA THR A 206 16.02 -0.89 8.57
C THR A 206 15.26 -1.27 9.84
N ALA A 207 14.13 -1.94 9.70
CA ALA A 207 13.44 -2.52 10.85
C ALA A 207 14.33 -3.52 11.61
N ALA A 208 15.22 -4.25 10.90
CA ALA A 208 16.23 -5.10 11.51
C ALA A 208 17.19 -4.29 12.41
N ASP A 209 17.66 -3.13 11.94
CA ASP A 209 18.55 -2.27 12.74
C ASP A 209 17.84 -1.77 14.00
N VAL A 210 16.59 -1.34 13.86
CA VAL A 210 15.75 -0.88 14.98
C VAL A 210 15.58 -1.99 16.03
N VAL A 211 15.16 -3.19 15.64
CA VAL A 211 14.92 -4.28 16.60
C VAL A 211 16.20 -4.82 17.23
N ASN A 212 17.35 -4.69 16.56
CA ASN A 212 18.61 -5.19 17.09
C ASN A 212 19.38 -4.14 17.92
N ALA A 213 19.16 -2.83 17.70
CA ALA A 213 19.91 -1.77 18.37
C ALA A 213 19.17 -1.10 19.54
N LEU A 214 17.87 -0.84 19.42
CA LEU A 214 17.15 -0.07 20.43
C LEU A 214 17.05 -0.80 21.78
N ASP A 215 17.09 -0.06 22.89
CA ASP A 215 16.87 -0.67 24.21
C ASP A 215 15.40 -1.15 24.38
N GLN A 216 15.17 -1.96 25.42
CA GLN A 216 13.84 -2.53 25.69
C GLN A 216 12.77 -1.46 25.92
N GLN A 217 13.12 -0.33 26.55
CA GLN A 217 12.18 0.73 26.87
C GLN A 217 11.75 1.47 25.61
N ALA A 218 12.70 1.81 24.74
CA ALA A 218 12.46 2.42 23.44
C ALA A 218 11.60 1.51 22.55
N LEU A 219 11.93 0.22 22.46
CA LEU A 219 11.10 -0.76 21.73
C LEU A 219 9.67 -0.81 22.29
N ALA A 220 9.51 -0.93 23.61
CA ALA A 220 8.18 -0.95 24.22
C ALA A 220 7.40 0.35 23.99
N SER A 221 8.09 1.49 23.89
CA SER A 221 7.48 2.79 23.58
C SER A 221 6.95 2.85 22.14
N ILE A 222 7.76 2.39 21.17
CA ILE A 222 7.38 2.29 19.76
C ILE A 222 6.15 1.39 19.59
N LEU A 223 6.21 0.19 20.17
CA LEU A 223 5.13 -0.80 20.08
C LEU A 223 3.82 -0.30 20.68
N ARG A 224 3.90 0.43 21.81
CA ARG A 224 2.72 1.02 22.44
C ARG A 224 2.17 2.19 21.63
N THR A 225 3.03 3.07 21.14
CA THR A 225 2.63 4.35 20.55
C THR A 225 2.13 4.17 19.12
N TYR A 226 2.85 3.41 18.30
CA TYR A 226 2.55 3.23 16.88
C TYR A 226 1.84 1.91 16.58
N GLY A 227 2.00 0.91 17.44
CA GLY A 227 1.30 -0.38 17.29
C GLY A 227 0.05 -0.50 18.13
N GLU A 228 -0.21 0.42 19.05
CA GLU A 228 -1.31 0.33 20.02
C GLU A 228 -1.29 -0.98 20.84
N GLU A 229 -0.11 -1.59 21.02
CA GLU A 229 0.04 -2.94 21.58
C GLU A 229 0.01 -2.94 23.12
N LYS A 230 -0.96 -3.65 23.70
CA LYS A 230 -1.16 -3.76 25.15
C LYS A 230 -0.01 -4.50 25.84
N HIS A 231 0.53 -5.53 25.19
CA HIS A 231 1.62 -6.37 25.66
C HIS A 231 3.01 -5.84 25.26
N ALA A 232 3.13 -4.58 24.84
CA ALA A 232 4.35 -3.97 24.33
C ALA A 232 5.61 -4.22 25.18
N LYS A 233 5.49 -4.19 26.52
CA LYS A 233 6.62 -4.46 27.43
C LYS A 233 7.12 -5.91 27.36
N LYS A 234 6.20 -6.87 27.26
CA LYS A 234 6.51 -8.30 27.16
C LYS A 234 7.16 -8.61 25.81
N ILE A 235 6.54 -8.13 24.73
CA ILE A 235 7.07 -8.29 23.37
C ILE A 235 8.45 -7.67 23.24
N ALA A 236 8.66 -6.45 23.74
CA ALA A 236 10.00 -5.83 23.74
C ALA A 236 11.03 -6.64 24.53
N SER A 237 10.64 -7.22 25.68
CA SER A 237 11.51 -8.11 26.45
C SER A 237 11.90 -9.35 25.64
N ALA A 238 10.93 -9.98 24.98
CA ALA A 238 11.15 -11.17 24.16
C ALA A 238 12.06 -10.87 22.96
N ILE A 239 11.90 -9.72 22.31
CA ILE A 239 12.79 -9.26 21.23
C ILE A 239 14.23 -9.11 21.74
N VAL A 240 14.42 -8.44 22.88
CA VAL A 240 15.76 -8.24 23.48
C VAL A 240 16.41 -9.56 23.88
N GLN A 241 15.63 -10.49 24.43
CA GLN A 241 16.12 -11.81 24.79
C GLN A 241 16.50 -12.62 23.56
N ALA A 242 15.66 -12.64 22.52
CA ALA A 242 15.93 -13.36 21.28
C ALA A 242 17.19 -12.85 20.58
N ARG A 243 17.34 -11.52 20.43
CA ARG A 243 18.52 -10.93 19.76
C ARG A 243 19.83 -11.14 20.51
N SER A 244 19.78 -11.44 21.82
CA SER A 244 20.98 -11.77 22.60
C SER A 244 21.61 -13.10 22.21
N ILE A 245 20.85 -13.98 21.55
CA ILE A 245 21.30 -15.28 21.05
C ILE A 245 21.76 -15.13 19.60
N TYR A 246 20.87 -14.63 18.73
CA TYR A 246 21.17 -14.36 17.33
C TYR A 246 20.42 -13.10 16.84
N PRO A 247 21.03 -12.27 15.99
CA PRO A 247 20.35 -11.11 15.40
C PRO A 247 19.06 -11.48 14.66
N ILE A 248 18.03 -10.63 14.81
CA ILE A 248 16.74 -10.79 14.13
C ILE A 248 16.83 -10.10 12.77
N THR A 249 16.85 -10.88 11.68
CA THR A 249 17.07 -10.36 10.32
C THR A 249 15.91 -10.60 9.37
N ARG A 250 14.92 -11.41 9.78
CA ARG A 250 13.81 -11.83 8.93
C ARG A 250 12.45 -11.60 9.58
N THR A 251 11.46 -11.33 8.74
CA THR A 251 10.07 -11.04 9.13
C THR A 251 9.44 -12.18 9.93
N GLN A 252 9.64 -13.46 9.55
CA GLN A 252 9.05 -14.59 10.27
C GLN A 252 9.70 -14.83 11.63
N GLN A 253 10.98 -14.49 11.81
CA GLN A 253 11.64 -14.59 13.11
C GLN A 253 10.96 -13.65 14.11
N LEU A 254 10.80 -12.38 13.70
CA LEU A 254 10.12 -11.37 14.49
C LEU A 254 8.66 -11.77 14.76
N ALA A 255 7.92 -12.20 13.74
CA ALA A 255 6.54 -12.63 13.89
C ALA A 255 6.38 -13.80 14.87
N SER A 256 7.31 -14.77 14.85
CA SER A 256 7.28 -15.92 15.76
C SER A 256 7.54 -15.52 17.22
N ILE A 257 8.47 -14.60 17.46
CA ILE A 257 8.74 -14.05 18.80
C ILE A 257 7.47 -13.38 19.36
N VAL A 258 6.79 -12.59 18.53
CA VAL A 258 5.59 -11.87 18.95
C VAL A 258 4.40 -12.79 19.16
N ALA A 259 4.21 -13.79 18.29
CA ALA A 259 3.15 -14.79 18.44
C ALA A 259 3.28 -15.56 19.76
N ALA A 260 4.49 -15.96 20.15
CA ALA A 260 4.74 -16.69 21.39
C ALA A 260 4.33 -15.91 22.66
N GLU A 261 4.39 -14.57 22.63
CA GLU A 261 3.98 -13.71 23.76
C GLU A 261 2.47 -13.47 23.82
N LEU A 262 1.76 -13.63 22.70
CA LEU A 262 0.34 -13.30 22.55
C LEU A 262 -0.55 -14.54 22.60
N GLU A 263 0.00 -15.72 22.33
CA GLU A 263 -0.67 -16.99 22.55
C GLU A 263 -0.86 -17.28 24.04
N THR A 264 -1.98 -16.79 24.58
CA THR A 264 -2.54 -17.25 25.86
C THR A 264 -3.61 -18.31 25.58
N PRO A 265 -3.67 -19.42 26.35
CA PRO A 265 -4.78 -20.37 26.25
C PRO A 265 -6.11 -19.64 26.53
N GLY A 266 -6.96 -19.51 25.51
CA GLY A 266 -8.32 -18.95 25.65
C GLY A 266 -8.56 -17.54 25.12
N SER A 267 -7.60 -16.89 24.44
CA SER A 267 -7.85 -15.59 23.80
C SER A 267 -8.62 -15.73 22.48
N LEU A 268 -9.72 -15.00 22.33
CA LEU A 268 -10.47 -14.89 21.08
C LEU A 268 -9.59 -14.23 20.01
N ARG A 269 -9.50 -14.87 18.84
CA ARG A 269 -8.74 -14.39 17.69
C ARG A 269 -9.38 -13.11 17.16
N ASP A 270 -8.66 -11.99 17.21
CA ASP A 270 -8.98 -10.86 16.32
C ASP A 270 -8.73 -11.31 14.87
N THR A 271 -9.66 -10.98 13.99
CA THR A 271 -9.72 -11.46 12.59
C THR A 271 -8.50 -11.07 11.75
N LEU A 272 -7.69 -10.11 12.22
CA LEU A 272 -6.51 -9.57 11.55
C LEU A 272 -5.17 -10.12 12.08
N GLY A 273 -5.20 -10.84 13.21
CA GLY A 273 -4.03 -11.47 13.82
C GLY A 273 -3.08 -10.50 14.55
N PRO A 274 -2.42 -10.96 15.63
CA PRO A 274 -1.53 -10.15 16.47
C PRO A 274 -0.32 -9.54 15.76
N SER A 275 0.07 -10.08 14.61
CA SER A 275 1.21 -9.61 13.83
C SER A 275 0.96 -8.24 13.21
N LEU A 276 -0.27 -7.86 12.87
CA LEU A 276 -0.54 -6.63 12.10
C LEU A 276 -0.06 -5.35 12.82
N HIS A 277 -0.34 -5.23 14.11
CA HIS A 277 0.04 -4.08 14.94
C HIS A 277 1.56 -3.85 15.01
N LEU A 278 2.35 -4.93 14.92
CA LEU A 278 3.80 -4.88 14.96
C LEU A 278 4.40 -4.37 13.64
N PHE A 279 3.88 -4.86 12.51
CA PHE A 279 4.30 -4.42 11.18
C PHE A 279 3.96 -2.95 10.98
N THR A 280 2.80 -2.51 11.45
CA THR A 280 2.40 -1.10 11.49
C THR A 280 3.36 -0.27 12.35
N ALA A 281 3.66 -0.68 13.58
CA ALA A 281 4.57 0.06 14.46
C ALA A 281 5.99 0.21 13.90
N GLN A 282 6.53 -0.86 13.31
CA GLN A 282 7.87 -0.83 12.72
C GLN A 282 7.90 -0.01 11.44
N SER A 283 6.90 -0.14 10.57
CA SER A 283 6.78 0.67 9.34
C SER A 283 6.62 2.17 9.61
N TYR A 284 6.11 2.57 10.78
CA TYR A 284 6.06 3.99 11.19
C TYR A 284 7.36 4.48 11.82
N THR A 285 8.24 3.57 12.25
CA THR A 285 9.51 3.92 12.90
C THR A 285 10.65 4.10 11.89
N VAL A 286 10.60 3.36 10.77
CA VAL A 286 11.55 3.48 9.63
C VAL A 286 10.95 4.23 8.45
#